data_AF-A0A395NAJ4-F1
#
_entry.id   AF-A0A395NAJ4-F1
#
_cell.length_a   1.000
_cell.length_b   1.000
_cell.length_c   1.000
_cell.angle_alpha   90.00
_cell.angle_beta   90.00
_cell.angle_gamma   90.00
#
_symmetry.space_group_name_H-M   'P 1'
#
loop_
_entity.id
_entity.type
_entity.pdbx_description
1 polymer ?
#
loop_
_entity_poly.entity_id
_entity_poly.type
_entity_poly.pdbx_seq_one_letter_code
_entity_poly.pdbx_strand_id
1 'polypeptide(L)'
;MLDVACKLAAPCYPGPYQDADIQPGGASYWGGSAAPIGGGFTWADVYLAAHDNGVVVVGGNCPTVGIIDGYLQRGGHGAAMHEYGLGSDQVLEFNVGWFKVIPREGTDDLDAFLDATTA
;
A
#
# COMPACT_ATOMS: atom_id res chain seq x y z
N MET A 1 4.47 10.35 -8.72
CA MET A 1 3.29 10.11 -7.86
C MET A 1 3.50 8.72 -7.30
N LEU A 2 3.39 8.53 -5.98
CA LEU A 2 3.55 7.21 -5.35
C LEU A 2 2.18 6.54 -5.39
N ASP A 3 2.04 5.45 -6.12
CA ASP A 3 0.77 4.73 -6.26
C ASP A 3 0.91 3.33 -5.67
N VAL A 4 -0.16 2.78 -5.09
CA VAL A 4 -0.20 1.45 -4.47
C VAL A 4 -1.38 0.66 -5.00
N ALA A 5 -1.19 -0.62 -5.37
CA ALA A 5 -2.33 -1.49 -5.64
C ALA A 5 -2.75 -2.20 -4.36
N CYS A 6 -4.01 -2.03 -3.94
CA CYS A 6 -4.56 -2.69 -2.76
C CYS A 6 -5.62 -3.72 -3.15
N LYS A 7 -5.62 -4.83 -2.42
CA LYS A 7 -6.69 -5.84 -2.42
C LYS A 7 -8.02 -5.21 -2.01
N LEU A 8 -9.06 -5.52 -2.78
CA LEU A 8 -10.45 -5.24 -2.41
C LEU A 8 -11.00 -6.46 -1.67
N ALA A 9 -11.51 -6.26 -0.46
CA ALA A 9 -11.96 -7.37 0.38
C ALA A 9 -13.24 -7.98 -0.22
N ALA A 10 -13.15 -9.27 -0.59
CA ALA A 10 -14.28 -10.15 -0.80
C ALA A 10 -14.63 -10.86 0.52
N PRO A 11 -15.90 -11.23 0.77
CA PRO A 11 -16.29 -11.94 1.99
C PRO A 11 -15.52 -13.25 2.16
N CYS A 12 -15.25 -13.58 3.42
CA CYS A 12 -14.33 -14.59 3.92
C CYS A 12 -14.41 -15.94 3.18
N TYR A 13 -13.28 -16.39 2.64
CA TYR A 13 -13.13 -17.76 2.15
C TYR A 13 -12.40 -18.61 3.20
N PRO A 14 -12.97 -19.72 3.69
CA PRO A 14 -12.26 -20.67 4.54
C PRO A 14 -11.53 -21.67 3.62
N GLY A 15 -10.20 -21.52 3.49
CA GLY A 15 -9.38 -22.46 2.72
C GLY A 15 -7.95 -22.55 3.26
N PRO A 16 -7.29 -23.73 3.16
CA PRO A 16 -6.00 -23.97 3.80
C PRO A 16 -4.91 -23.16 3.08
N TYR A 17 -4.13 -22.39 3.84
CA TYR A 17 -2.94 -21.72 3.31
C TYR A 17 -1.93 -22.79 2.88
N GLN A 18 -1.75 -22.98 1.56
CA GLN A 18 -0.66 -23.79 1.02
C GLN A 18 0.47 -22.84 0.63
N ASP A 19 1.61 -23.07 1.27
CA ASP A 19 2.87 -22.32 1.27
C ASP A 19 3.80 -22.67 0.10
N ALA A 20 3.28 -23.24 -1.00
CA ALA A 20 4.10 -23.98 -1.95
C ALA A 20 4.65 -23.22 -3.18
N ASP A 21 4.32 -21.94 -3.42
CA ASP A 21 4.80 -21.25 -4.64
C ASP A 21 5.30 -19.82 -4.36
N ILE A 22 6.49 -19.69 -3.75
CA ILE A 22 7.27 -18.43 -3.86
C ILE A 22 7.85 -18.38 -5.28
N GLN A 23 7.07 -17.84 -6.22
CA GLN A 23 7.53 -17.43 -7.57
C GLN A 23 7.95 -15.95 -7.53
N PRO A 24 8.94 -15.52 -8.34
CA PRO A 24 9.43 -14.15 -8.29
C PRO A 24 8.49 -13.18 -9.06
N GLY A 25 7.73 -12.34 -8.35
CA GLY A 25 7.30 -11.03 -8.86
C GLY A 25 5.83 -10.59 -8.66
N GLY A 26 5.61 -9.53 -7.88
CA GLY A 26 4.48 -8.58 -7.97
C GLY A 26 3.06 -9.12 -7.79
N ALA A 27 2.04 -8.28 -8.03
CA ALA A 27 0.59 -8.52 -7.87
C ALA A 27 0.00 -9.78 -8.57
N SER A 28 0.84 -10.60 -9.21
CA SER A 28 0.50 -11.81 -9.93
C SER A 28 0.00 -12.98 -9.06
N TYR A 29 0.16 -12.91 -7.73
CA TYR A 29 -0.33 -13.93 -6.79
C TYR A 29 -1.79 -13.73 -6.34
N TRP A 30 -2.37 -12.54 -6.58
CA TRP A 30 -3.72 -12.21 -6.14
C TRP A 30 -4.74 -12.40 -7.27
N GLY A 31 -5.52 -13.48 -7.21
CA GLY A 31 -6.58 -13.77 -8.18
C GLY A 31 -7.90 -13.00 -7.96
N GLY A 32 -7.94 -12.10 -6.99
CA GLY A 32 -9.12 -11.29 -6.66
C GLY A 32 -9.08 -9.89 -7.26
N SER A 33 -10.07 -9.06 -6.90
CA SER A 33 -10.11 -7.65 -7.34
C SER A 33 -9.09 -6.80 -6.58
N ALA A 34 -8.51 -5.82 -7.27
CA ALA A 34 -7.58 -4.86 -6.71
C ALA A 34 -7.79 -3.49 -7.37
N ALA A 35 -7.42 -2.42 -6.67
CA ALA A 35 -7.48 -1.06 -7.19
C ALA A 35 -6.15 -0.34 -7.00
N PRO A 36 -5.63 0.35 -8.05
CA PRO A 36 -4.53 1.29 -7.87
C PRO A 36 -5.06 2.53 -7.14
N ILE A 37 -4.39 2.90 -6.06
CA ILE A 37 -4.67 4.08 -5.25
C ILE A 37 -3.50 5.04 -5.46
N GLY A 38 -3.81 6.29 -5.77
CA GLY A 38 -2.80 7.31 -6.01
C GLY A 38 -2.26 7.97 -4.75
N GLY A 39 -1.07 8.55 -4.87
CA GLY A 39 -0.48 9.36 -3.81
C GLY A 39 -1.31 10.61 -3.51
N GLY A 40 -1.69 10.81 -2.24
CA GLY A 40 -2.50 11.95 -1.80
C GLY A 40 -3.99 11.66 -1.63
N PHE A 41 -4.45 10.44 -1.90
CA PHE A 41 -5.82 10.02 -1.57
C PHE A 41 -6.00 9.81 -0.07
N THR A 42 -7.19 10.17 0.41
CA THR A 42 -7.62 9.95 1.79
C THR A 42 -8.61 8.79 1.87
N TRP A 43 -8.82 8.26 3.08
CA TRP A 43 -9.85 7.23 3.30
C TRP A 43 -11.26 7.70 2.93
N ALA A 44 -11.57 9.00 3.04
CA ALA A 44 -12.85 9.55 2.58
C ALA A 44 -13.08 9.29 1.09
N ASP A 45 -12.06 9.53 0.26
CA ASP A 45 -12.15 9.36 -1.20
C ASP A 45 -12.34 7.88 -1.57
N VAL A 46 -11.57 6.99 -0.93
CA VAL A 46 -11.60 5.56 -1.21
C VAL A 46 -12.85 4.89 -0.66
N TYR A 47 -13.38 5.31 0.48
CA TYR A 47 -14.63 4.75 1.00
C TYR A 47 -15.85 5.14 0.17
N LEU A 48 -15.88 6.36 -0.38
CA LEU A 48 -16.92 6.76 -1.33
C LEU A 48 -16.85 5.89 -2.59
N ALA A 49 -15.67 5.75 -3.18
CA ALA A 49 -15.47 4.88 -4.34
C ALA A 49 -15.79 3.41 -4.04
N ALA A 50 -15.44 2.91 -2.86
CA ALA A 50 -15.73 1.54 -2.44
C ALA A 50 -17.23 1.30 -2.28
N HIS A 51 -17.95 2.24 -1.66
CA HIS A 51 -19.39 2.19 -1.50
C HIS A 51 -20.11 2.16 -2.86
N ASP A 52 -19.72 3.05 -3.78
CA ASP A 52 -20.35 3.15 -5.10
C ASP A 52 -20.12 1.91 -5.97
N ASN A 53 -19.04 1.16 -5.71
CA ASN A 53 -18.71 -0.09 -6.41
C ASN A 53 -19.13 -1.34 -5.61
N GLY A 54 -19.76 -1.19 -4.44
CA GLY A 54 -20.22 -2.31 -3.61
C GLY A 54 -19.08 -3.20 -3.08
N VAL A 55 -17.88 -2.64 -2.88
CA VAL A 55 -16.71 -3.35 -2.36
C VAL A 55 -16.34 -2.87 -0.96
N VAL A 56 -15.63 -3.71 -0.21
CA VAL A 56 -15.10 -3.35 1.11
C VAL A 56 -13.60 -3.11 0.99
N VAL A 57 -13.12 -2.03 1.61
CA VAL A 57 -11.69 -1.71 1.70
C VAL A 57 -11.28 -1.73 3.17
N VAL A 58 -10.18 -2.42 3.46
CA VAL A 58 -9.57 -2.41 4.80
C VAL A 58 -8.77 -1.12 4.93
N GLY A 59 -9.25 -0.22 5.79
CA GLY A 59 -8.64 1.09 5.97
C GLY A 59 -8.82 1.67 7.36
N GLY A 60 -8.32 2.89 7.53
CA GLY A 60 -8.32 3.60 8.80
C GLY A 60 -9.70 4.13 9.17
N ASN A 61 -9.96 4.26 10.47
CA ASN A 61 -11.23 4.77 10.97
C ASN A 61 -11.39 6.29 10.79
N CYS A 62 -10.29 7.00 10.53
CA CYS A 62 -10.26 8.44 10.34
C CYS A 62 -10.24 8.78 8.83
N PRO A 63 -11.31 9.36 8.27
CA PRO A 63 -11.44 9.57 6.82
C PRO A 63 -10.39 10.50 6.21
N THR A 64 -9.82 11.41 7.01
CA THR A 64 -8.84 12.42 6.55
C THR A 64 -7.41 11.89 6.45
N VAL A 65 -7.13 10.69 6.97
CA VAL A 65 -5.78 10.13 6.96
C VAL A 65 -5.42 9.70 5.55
N GLY A 66 -4.23 10.08 5.11
CA GLY A 66 -3.66 9.65 3.84
C GLY A 66 -3.38 8.14 3.84
N ILE A 67 -3.72 7.48 2.74
CA ILE A 67 -3.66 6.02 2.64
C ILE A 67 -2.21 5.53 2.55
N ILE A 68 -1.49 6.01 1.53
CA ILE A 68 -0.14 5.54 1.17
C ILE A 68 0.97 6.16 2.02
N ASP A 69 0.61 7.15 2.83
CA ASP A 69 1.52 7.79 3.75
C ASP A 69 1.79 6.86 4.96
N GLY A 70 2.03 7.42 6.14
CA GLY A 70 2.33 6.66 7.35
C GLY A 70 1.29 5.62 7.78
N TYR A 71 0.09 5.55 7.20
CA TYR A 71 -0.88 4.50 7.53
C TYR A 71 -0.42 3.11 7.03
N LEU A 72 -0.28 2.93 5.71
CA LEU A 72 0.11 1.64 5.14
C LEU A 72 1.53 1.25 5.56
N GLN A 73 2.46 2.21 5.62
CA GLN A 73 3.85 1.95 5.98
C GLN A 73 4.06 1.56 7.45
N ARG A 74 3.08 1.85 8.34
CA ARG A 74 3.14 1.52 9.77
C ARG A 74 2.17 0.41 10.17
N GLY A 75 1.68 -0.36 9.21
CA GLY A 75 0.74 -1.46 9.41
C GLY A 75 -0.70 -1.08 9.06
N GLY A 76 -1.25 -0.03 9.65
CA GLY A 76 -2.58 0.45 9.32
C GLY A 76 -3.71 -0.33 10.01
N HIS A 77 -4.13 0.18 11.16
CA HIS A 77 -5.21 -0.39 11.97
C HIS A 77 -6.59 0.12 11.53
N GLY A 78 -7.62 -0.70 11.63
CA GLY A 78 -8.98 -0.33 11.28
C GLY A 78 -10.03 -1.34 11.74
N ALA A 79 -11.30 -0.97 11.66
CA ALA A 79 -12.42 -1.83 12.10
C ALA A 79 -12.46 -3.19 11.40
N ALA A 80 -12.01 -3.24 10.14
CA ALA A 80 -12.00 -4.44 9.31
C ALA A 80 -10.77 -5.35 9.58
N MET A 81 -9.81 -4.92 10.41
CA MET A 81 -8.52 -5.62 10.48
C MET A 81 -8.59 -7.01 11.09
N HIS A 82 -9.54 -7.24 11.99
CA HIS A 82 -9.66 -8.52 12.70
C HIS A 82 -10.06 -9.63 11.74
N GLU A 83 -10.79 -9.28 10.68
CA GLU A 83 -11.29 -10.22 9.68
C GLU A 83 -10.37 -10.34 8.46
N TYR A 84 -9.76 -9.22 8.05
CA TYR A 84 -9.03 -9.15 6.76
C TYR A 84 -7.53 -8.88 6.89
N GLY A 85 -7.01 -8.71 8.10
CA GLY A 85 -5.61 -8.33 8.34
C GLY A 85 -5.38 -6.82 8.40
N LEU A 86 -4.14 -6.39 8.62
CA LEU A 86 -3.79 -4.97 8.65
C LEU A 86 -3.91 -4.34 7.26
N GLY A 87 -3.96 -3.01 7.20
CA GLY A 87 -3.95 -2.28 5.93
C GLY A 87 -2.72 -2.62 5.07
N SER A 88 -1.57 -2.83 5.71
CA SER A 88 -0.32 -3.27 5.07
C SER A 88 -0.47 -4.63 4.38
N ASP A 89 -1.30 -5.52 4.91
CA ASP A 89 -1.51 -6.86 4.35
C ASP A 89 -2.36 -6.82 3.08
N GLN A 90 -3.03 -5.69 2.81
CA GLN A 90 -3.77 -5.50 1.57
C GLN A 90 -2.91 -5.02 0.41
N VAL A 91 -1.65 -4.63 0.64
CA VAL A 91 -0.80 -4.09 -0.42
C VAL A 91 -0.24 -5.19 -1.30
N LEU A 92 -0.46 -5.07 -2.62
CA LEU A 92 0.05 -5.99 -3.64
C LEU A 92 1.36 -5.48 -4.26
N GLU A 93 1.45 -4.17 -4.50
CA GLU A 93 2.63 -3.53 -5.07
C GLU A 93 2.70 -2.05 -4.70
N PHE A 94 3.93 -1.54 -4.57
CA PHE A 94 4.22 -0.11 -4.45
C PHE A 94 4.95 0.38 -5.69
N ASN A 95 4.46 1.46 -6.29
CA ASN A 95 5.16 2.16 -7.37
C ASN A 95 5.91 3.37 -6.80
N VAL A 96 7.19 3.18 -6.49
CA VAL A 96 8.06 4.22 -5.90
C VAL A 96 8.77 5.02 -6.99
N GLY A 97 8.74 6.35 -6.86
CA GLY A 97 9.48 7.26 -7.73
C GLY A 97 10.81 7.68 -7.11
N TRP A 98 11.82 7.88 -7.95
CA TRP A 98 13.11 8.42 -7.52
C TRP A 98 13.04 9.93 -7.32
N PHE A 99 13.62 10.43 -6.24
CA PHE A 99 13.79 11.86 -6.03
C PHE A 99 15.11 12.32 -6.65
N LYS A 100 15.09 13.46 -7.36
CA LYS A 100 16.32 14.10 -7.83
C LYS A 100 17.01 14.79 -6.67
N VAL A 101 18.17 14.28 -6.28
CA VAL A 101 19.06 14.96 -5.34
C VAL A 101 19.76 16.12 -6.05
N ILE A 102 19.67 17.32 -5.48
CA ILE A 102 20.45 18.49 -5.93
C ILE A 102 21.61 18.64 -4.94
N PRO A 103 22.87 18.38 -5.36
CA PRO A 103 24.02 18.55 -4.48
C PRO A 103 24.16 20.02 -4.09
N ARG A 104 24.62 20.26 -2.85
CA ARG A 104 25.08 21.60 -2.48
C ARG A 104 26.38 21.87 -3.23
N GLU A 105 26.65 23.13 -3.52
CA GLU A 105 27.91 23.53 -4.14
C GLU A 105 29.11 23.00 -3.32
N GLY A 106 29.99 22.23 -3.98
CA GLY A 106 31.18 21.61 -3.36
C GLY A 106 30.96 20.25 -2.69
N THR A 107 29.79 19.62 -2.80
CA THR A 107 29.55 18.24 -2.33
C THR A 107 29.22 17.32 -3.51
N ASP A 108 30.24 16.58 -3.98
CA ASP A 108 30.15 15.74 -5.17
C ASP A 108 29.90 14.25 -4.80
N ASP A 109 30.04 13.91 -3.52
CA ASP A 109 29.91 12.55 -2.99
C ASP A 109 28.44 12.20 -2.73
N LEU A 110 27.74 11.86 -3.82
CA LEU A 110 26.36 11.39 -3.76
C LEU A 110 26.23 9.98 -3.18
N ASP A 111 27.32 9.19 -3.19
CA ASP A 111 27.35 7.83 -2.66
C ASP A 111 27.23 7.84 -1.12
N ALA A 112 27.89 8.79 -0.44
CA ALA A 112 27.72 8.99 1.00
C ALA A 112 26.28 9.36 1.41
N PHE A 113 25.53 10.06 0.55
CA PHE A 113 24.13 10.39 0.80
C PHE A 113 23.21 9.18 0.60
N LEU A 114 23.48 8.36 -0.42
CA LEU A 114 22.73 7.12 -0.67
C LEU A 114 22.92 6.15 0.49
N ASP A 115 24.16 5.90 0.92
CA ASP A 115 24.46 5.02 2.06
C ASP A 115 23.79 5.49 3.36
N ALA A 116 23.60 6.80 3.56
CA ALA A 116 22.94 7.36 4.74
C ALA A 116 21.41 7.25 4.72
N THR A 117 20.78 6.98 3.57
CA THR A 117 19.31 7.00 3.40
C THR A 117 18.68 5.64 3.13
N THR A 118 19.49 4.61 2.89
CA THR A 118 19.05 3.20 2.74
C THR A 118 19.25 2.33 3.99
N ALA A 119 19.53 2.94 5.15
CA ALA A 119 19.72 2.25 6.43
C ALA A 119 18.41 2.03 7.22
#